data_AF-A0AAC9AE59-F1
#
_entry.id   AF-A0AAC9AE59-F1
#
_cell.length_a   1.000
_cell.length_b   1.000
_cell.length_c   1.000
_cell.angle_alpha   90.00
_cell.angle_beta   90.00
_cell.angle_gamma   90.00
#
_symmetry.space_group_name_H-M   'P 1'
#
loop_
_entity.id
_entity.type
_entity.pdbx_description
1 polymer ?
#
loop_
_entity_poly.entity_id
_entity_poly.type
_entity_poly.pdbx_seq_one_letter_code
_entity_poly.pdbx_strand_id
1 'polypeptide(L)'
;MFHKTFPLFLSALPLSVFATENVDVISTETAEANVEKITIEGAATANNKPVGTFNSPISNLEYDPRVDLQSRNMAEAQADVTIRGGIFENTGFRVGSATLIDPQTGHYFAEIPIAPEMLTEPSIFTGVDNALYGVNSSVGTVSYGWRPIQEAGSVSVGVGNNNFNLQRVHGAVKQHLKSYPAWSVGVEGEYSRSESDGTIANGDHQFERASGRVQLASERSQTDLFYGYQQKFFGWPNLYTPFDVNETEDIETRLVMLNHNQRYGEKGNESAFEVSAYYRENDDHYVFSRENPESFQAFHETQVKSLALSGAHNVSPRLGINYSAQITADDIESTTLENNFTSRDYYNISVVPEYRTQLNTKESITVRLGGAFDDTNRDEDRLSFVGDIHWFTQTGDNASRSLYLSYAEATQVAGYTAVGGSTTSGLFRSNNQLQREVSKNLELGASFDEQSWKVDTAVFYRWDNELTDWTYSFDSTSARSANPVDIQTLGFELIAIKRFDNADVVASYTYLDKSEDYGIEGVDASFYALNYPPHRVTLGLVWFATDTVEVRIDNEWRKQETNALRNGSDKAFFSHVTLTYSPAQIEGLNLVLAVDNFWDERFEEIPGTPGRGEQYSATVTYFW
;
A
#
# COMPACT_ATOMS: atom_id res chain seq x y z
N MET A 1 -49.19 -15.16 -4.09
CA MET A 1 -50.11 -14.15 -3.53
C MET A 1 -49.38 -13.44 -2.40
N PHE A 2 -48.74 -12.32 -2.75
CA PHE A 2 -48.37 -11.12 -1.97
C PHE A 2 -47.14 -10.51 -2.66
N HIS A 3 -47.42 -9.49 -3.48
CA HIS A 3 -46.45 -8.58 -4.08
C HIS A 3 -45.85 -7.68 -3.01
N LYS A 4 -44.55 -7.36 -3.12
CA LYS A 4 -44.03 -6.02 -2.80
C LYS A 4 -42.98 -5.62 -3.84
N THR A 5 -43.43 -4.74 -4.71
CA THR A 5 -42.67 -3.87 -5.61
C THR A 5 -41.86 -2.87 -4.78
N PHE A 6 -40.55 -2.75 -5.03
CA PHE A 6 -39.72 -1.63 -4.58
C PHE A 6 -39.74 -0.55 -5.68
N PRO A 7 -40.23 0.67 -5.43
CA PRO A 7 -40.14 1.76 -6.41
C PRO A 7 -38.76 2.43 -6.29
N LEU A 8 -38.03 2.46 -7.40
CA LEU A 8 -36.84 3.29 -7.60
C LEU A 8 -37.29 4.77 -7.64
N PHE A 9 -37.04 5.53 -6.57
CA PHE A 9 -37.18 6.99 -6.59
C PHE A 9 -35.85 7.61 -7.02
N LEU A 10 -35.68 7.79 -8.33
CA LEU A 10 -34.67 8.71 -8.88
C LEU A 10 -35.28 10.12 -8.83
N SER A 11 -34.96 10.88 -7.78
CA SER A 11 -35.31 12.31 -7.73
C SER A 11 -34.20 13.12 -8.39
N ALA A 12 -34.56 13.74 -9.52
CA ALA A 12 -33.72 14.69 -10.23
C ALA A 12 -33.54 15.97 -9.40
N LEU A 13 -32.30 16.29 -9.05
CA LEU A 13 -31.93 17.62 -8.52
C LEU A 13 -31.53 18.52 -9.71
N PRO A 14 -32.21 19.66 -9.92
CA PRO A 14 -31.87 20.57 -11.00
C PRO A 14 -30.66 21.43 -10.62
N LEU A 15 -29.57 21.28 -11.39
CA LEU A 15 -28.47 22.25 -11.47
C LEU A 15 -29.03 23.60 -11.94
N SER A 16 -29.20 24.52 -11.00
CA SER A 16 -29.44 25.94 -11.27
C SER A 16 -28.30 26.73 -10.67
N VAL A 17 -27.36 27.12 -11.54
CA VAL A 17 -26.24 28.02 -11.24
C VAL A 17 -26.80 29.43 -11.07
N PHE A 18 -26.68 30.00 -9.87
CA PHE A 18 -26.80 31.44 -9.68
C PHE A 18 -25.46 32.09 -10.02
N ALA A 19 -25.47 32.89 -11.09
CA ALA A 19 -24.44 33.87 -11.36
C ALA A 19 -24.60 35.05 -10.39
N THR A 20 -23.52 35.40 -9.70
CA THR A 20 -23.33 36.72 -9.12
C THR A 20 -21.90 37.18 -9.43
N GLU A 21 -21.80 38.18 -10.30
CA GLU A 21 -20.62 39.01 -10.48
C GLU A 21 -20.26 39.70 -9.15
N ASN A 22 -18.97 39.77 -8.82
CA ASN A 22 -18.43 40.85 -8.01
C ASN A 22 -16.95 41.09 -8.36
N VAL A 23 -16.78 42.13 -9.17
CA VAL A 23 -15.78 43.21 -9.14
C VAL A 23 -14.42 42.93 -8.46
N ASP A 24 -13.38 43.08 -9.29
CA ASP A 24 -11.96 43.16 -8.93
C ASP A 24 -11.66 44.18 -7.82
N VAL A 25 -10.97 43.71 -6.77
CA VAL A 25 -10.18 44.56 -5.88
C VAL A 25 -8.79 43.95 -5.77
N ILE A 26 -7.83 44.64 -6.40
CA ILE A 26 -6.39 44.38 -6.28
C ILE A 26 -5.98 44.72 -4.84
N SER A 27 -5.55 43.74 -4.06
CA SER A 27 -4.78 43.98 -2.83
C SER A 27 -3.57 43.07 -2.73
N THR A 28 -2.44 43.74 -2.54
CA THR A 28 -1.07 43.27 -2.35
C THR A 28 -0.92 42.06 -1.43
N GLU A 29 -0.33 40.99 -1.97
CA GLU A 29 0.01 39.76 -1.27
C GLU A 29 1.04 40.00 -0.15
N THR A 30 0.65 39.69 1.07
CA THR A 30 1.58 39.31 2.13
C THR A 30 1.34 37.82 2.36
N ALA A 31 2.34 37.01 2.00
CA ALA A 31 2.30 35.56 2.11
C ALA A 31 2.41 35.17 3.59
N GLU A 32 1.27 35.05 4.27
CA GLU A 32 1.21 34.28 5.51
C GLU A 32 1.20 32.80 5.16
N ALA A 33 2.23 32.11 5.62
CA ALA A 33 2.44 30.69 5.48
C ALA A 33 1.29 29.94 6.17
N ASN A 34 0.35 29.45 5.37
CA ASN A 34 -0.47 28.32 5.78
C ASN A 34 0.49 27.16 6.00
N VAL A 35 0.61 26.73 7.25
CA VAL A 35 1.21 25.45 7.60
C VAL A 35 0.28 24.39 7.04
N GLU A 36 0.46 24.06 5.77
CA GLU A 36 0.11 22.75 5.23
C GLU A 36 0.65 21.74 6.22
N LYS A 37 -0.13 20.72 6.57
CA LYS A 37 0.37 19.58 7.36
C LYS A 37 1.55 19.04 6.58
N ILE A 38 2.74 19.42 7.01
CA ILE A 38 4.01 18.96 6.46
C ILE A 38 4.19 17.54 6.97
N THR A 39 3.44 16.59 6.40
CA THR A 39 3.97 15.25 6.22
C THR A 39 4.95 15.41 5.07
N ILE A 40 6.18 15.88 5.35
CA ILE A 40 7.26 15.81 4.36
C ILE A 40 7.45 14.32 4.06
N GLU A 41 6.93 13.90 2.91
CA GLU A 41 7.33 12.71 2.15
C GLU A 41 8.78 12.92 1.69
N GLY A 42 9.72 12.96 2.64
CA GLY A 42 11.07 12.53 2.34
C GLY A 42 10.97 11.03 2.07
N ALA A 43 11.47 10.57 0.92
CA ALA A 43 11.49 9.14 0.63
C ALA A 43 12.15 8.42 1.81
N ALA A 44 11.43 7.48 2.41
CA ALA A 44 11.93 6.66 3.52
C ALA A 44 13.04 5.68 3.07
N THR A 45 13.33 5.69 1.78
CA THR A 45 14.19 4.81 1.00
C THR A 45 15.00 5.66 0.02
N ALA A 46 16.16 5.17 -0.40
CA ALA A 46 16.96 5.84 -1.41
C ALA A 46 16.50 5.45 -2.82
N ASN A 47 16.29 4.18 -3.10
CA ASN A 47 15.88 3.64 -4.40
C ASN A 47 14.35 3.65 -4.53
N ASN A 48 13.86 4.12 -5.67
CA ASN A 48 12.43 4.22 -5.99
C ASN A 48 12.04 3.44 -7.25
N LYS A 49 12.94 2.59 -7.75
CA LYS A 49 12.75 1.72 -8.91
C LYS A 49 13.30 0.33 -8.59
N PRO A 50 12.67 -0.75 -9.07
CA PRO A 50 13.23 -2.08 -8.94
C PRO A 50 14.35 -2.31 -9.96
N VAL A 51 15.13 -3.38 -9.73
CA VAL A 51 16.26 -3.76 -10.59
C VAL A 51 15.84 -4.69 -11.72
N GLY A 52 15.02 -5.69 -11.42
CA GLY A 52 14.69 -6.81 -12.32
C GLY A 52 13.37 -6.71 -13.09
N THR A 53 12.71 -5.55 -13.10
CA THR A 53 11.37 -5.36 -13.70
C THR A 53 11.00 -3.87 -13.86
N PHE A 54 9.78 -3.55 -14.29
CA PHE A 54 9.25 -2.18 -14.30
C PHE A 54 8.67 -1.77 -12.94
N ASN A 55 8.61 -0.46 -12.67
CA ASN A 55 8.08 0.06 -11.42
C ASN A 55 6.60 -0.29 -11.21
N SER A 56 6.27 -0.73 -9.99
CA SER A 56 4.91 -0.88 -9.48
C SER A 56 4.69 0.07 -8.28
N PRO A 57 3.44 0.24 -7.80
CA PRO A 57 3.18 1.08 -6.63
C PRO A 57 3.96 0.64 -5.37
N ILE A 58 4.29 -0.66 -5.23
CA ILE A 58 4.99 -1.17 -4.06
C ILE A 58 6.52 -1.12 -4.14
N SER A 59 7.10 -0.78 -5.30
CA SER A 59 8.55 -0.84 -5.52
C SER A 59 9.34 0.02 -4.52
N ASN A 60 8.74 1.11 -4.05
CA ASN A 60 9.39 2.05 -3.13
C ASN A 60 9.25 1.65 -1.65
N LEU A 61 8.56 0.54 -1.34
CA LEU A 61 8.26 0.14 0.04
C LEU A 61 9.25 -0.86 0.63
N GLU A 62 10.04 -1.53 -0.19
CA GLU A 62 10.91 -2.63 0.24
C GLU A 62 11.82 -2.23 1.40
N TYR A 63 12.45 -1.06 1.32
CA TYR A 63 13.34 -0.55 2.35
C TYR A 63 12.67 0.45 3.32
N ASP A 64 11.36 0.69 3.18
CA ASP A 64 10.63 1.56 4.13
C ASP A 64 10.61 0.87 5.49
N PRO A 65 11.08 1.50 6.57
CA PRO A 65 11.24 0.85 7.87
C PRO A 65 9.92 0.51 8.57
N ARG A 66 8.81 1.13 8.17
CA ARG A 66 7.46 0.87 8.72
C ARG A 66 6.80 -0.34 8.05
N VAL A 67 7.37 -0.77 6.93
CA VAL A 67 6.88 -1.86 6.10
C VAL A 67 7.88 -3.01 6.12
N ASP A 68 7.44 -4.24 6.36
CA ASP A 68 8.23 -5.43 6.02
C ASP A 68 7.58 -6.07 4.81
N LEU A 69 8.24 -5.95 3.66
CA LEU A 69 7.81 -6.50 2.39
C LEU A 69 8.42 -7.89 2.24
N GLN A 70 7.58 -8.92 2.30
CA GLN A 70 8.00 -10.30 2.12
C GLN A 70 7.66 -10.70 0.69
N SER A 71 8.69 -10.98 -0.10
CA SER A 71 8.54 -11.26 -1.52
C SER A 71 8.60 -12.74 -1.82
N ARG A 72 7.87 -13.14 -2.86
CA ARG A 72 8.12 -14.39 -3.58
C ARG A 72 8.56 -14.04 -4.97
N ASN A 73 9.66 -14.64 -5.42
CA ASN A 73 10.38 -14.25 -6.64
C ASN A 73 11.05 -12.85 -6.54
N MET A 74 10.26 -11.78 -6.54
CA MET A 74 10.69 -10.41 -6.29
C MET A 74 9.48 -9.59 -5.86
N ALA A 75 9.69 -8.39 -5.31
CA ALA A 75 8.61 -7.56 -4.76
C ALA A 75 7.48 -7.33 -5.79
N GLU A 76 7.80 -7.03 -7.04
CA GLU A 76 6.79 -6.78 -8.08
C GLU A 76 6.13 -8.05 -8.62
N ALA A 77 6.65 -9.24 -8.31
CA ALA A 77 5.97 -10.48 -8.64
C ALA A 77 4.78 -10.67 -7.72
N GLN A 78 5.07 -11.00 -6.47
CA GLN A 78 4.10 -11.08 -5.38
C GLN A 78 4.73 -10.48 -4.12
N ALA A 79 4.10 -9.44 -3.58
CA ALA A 79 4.53 -8.75 -2.36
C ALA A 79 3.49 -8.89 -1.25
N ASP A 80 3.87 -9.61 -0.20
CA ASP A 80 3.15 -9.63 1.06
C ASP A 80 3.63 -8.45 1.92
N VAL A 81 2.94 -7.32 1.80
CA VAL A 81 3.29 -6.08 2.51
C VAL A 81 2.72 -6.12 3.92
N THR A 82 3.59 -6.12 4.92
CA THR A 82 3.18 -6.06 6.33
C THR A 82 3.56 -4.72 6.94
N ILE A 83 2.73 -4.17 7.82
CA ILE A 83 3.01 -2.93 8.55
C ILE A 83 3.10 -3.27 10.04
N ARG A 84 4.13 -2.78 10.74
CA ARG A 84 4.24 -2.89 12.21
C ARG A 84 4.06 -4.31 12.77
N GLY A 85 4.54 -5.32 12.04
CA GLY A 85 4.37 -6.72 12.42
C GLY A 85 2.91 -7.18 12.42
N GLY A 86 2.01 -6.60 11.62
CA GLY A 86 0.78 -7.29 11.21
C GLY A 86 1.10 -8.45 10.25
N ILE A 87 0.07 -9.05 9.67
CA ILE A 87 0.21 -9.90 8.48
C ILE A 87 -0.23 -9.14 7.23
N PHE A 88 0.09 -9.65 6.04
CA PHE A 88 -0.21 -8.97 4.78
C PHE A 88 -1.72 -8.82 4.53
N GLU A 89 -2.52 -9.77 5.01
CA GLU A 89 -3.99 -9.69 5.03
C GLU A 89 -4.50 -8.46 5.83
N ASN A 90 -3.71 -7.93 6.77
CA ASN A 90 -4.07 -6.75 7.58
C ASN A 90 -3.70 -5.40 6.96
N THR A 91 -3.08 -5.40 5.78
CA THR A 91 -2.60 -4.20 5.10
C THR A 91 -3.57 -3.78 4.01
N GLY A 92 -4.13 -2.57 4.13
CA GLY A 92 -4.96 -1.98 3.09
C GLY A 92 -4.15 -1.28 2.00
N PHE A 93 -4.69 -1.21 0.79
CA PHE A 93 -4.16 -0.37 -0.30
C PHE A 93 -5.23 0.60 -0.77
N ARG A 94 -4.96 1.90 -0.65
CA ARG A 94 -5.95 2.95 -0.95
C ARG A 94 -5.47 3.82 -2.11
N VAL A 95 -6.35 4.06 -3.07
CA VAL A 95 -6.13 5.01 -4.18
C VAL A 95 -7.27 6.02 -4.18
N GLY A 96 -6.96 7.31 -4.15
CA GLY A 96 -7.97 8.33 -3.88
C GLY A 96 -8.67 8.03 -2.54
N SER A 97 -9.99 8.04 -2.49
CA SER A 97 -10.80 7.67 -1.31
C SER A 97 -11.03 6.17 -1.11
N ALA A 98 -10.77 5.32 -2.10
CA ALA A 98 -11.19 3.92 -2.05
C ALA A 98 -10.04 2.98 -1.66
N THR A 99 -10.29 2.13 -0.66
CA THR A 99 -9.44 0.96 -0.40
C THR A 99 -9.78 -0.11 -1.44
N LEU A 100 -8.78 -0.50 -2.22
CA LEU A 100 -8.83 -1.61 -3.16
C LEU A 100 -8.72 -2.91 -2.37
N ILE A 101 -9.58 -3.88 -2.66
CA ILE A 101 -9.56 -5.20 -2.01
C ILE A 101 -9.46 -6.31 -3.04
N ASP A 102 -8.90 -7.44 -2.62
CA ASP A 102 -9.05 -8.73 -3.27
C ASP A 102 -9.75 -9.70 -2.30
N PRO A 103 -10.94 -10.20 -2.62
CA PRO A 103 -11.72 -10.95 -1.65
C PRO A 103 -11.24 -12.40 -1.47
N GLN A 104 -10.37 -12.91 -2.36
CA GLN A 104 -9.82 -14.26 -2.24
C GLN A 104 -8.76 -14.32 -1.14
N THR A 105 -7.73 -13.46 -1.25
CA THR A 105 -6.58 -13.40 -0.35
C THR A 105 -5.82 -12.07 -0.48
N GLY A 106 -5.20 -11.66 0.62
CA GLY A 106 -4.32 -10.50 0.69
C GLY A 106 -3.06 -10.59 -0.16
N HIS A 107 -2.69 -11.77 -0.68
CA HIS A 107 -1.58 -11.92 -1.62
C HIS A 107 -1.74 -11.05 -2.88
N TYR A 108 -2.99 -10.71 -3.24
CA TYR A 108 -3.30 -9.93 -4.43
C TYR A 108 -3.63 -8.46 -4.15
N PHE A 109 -3.49 -7.99 -2.90
CA PHE A 109 -3.77 -6.58 -2.56
C PHE A 109 -2.83 -5.59 -3.27
N ALA A 110 -1.59 -6.01 -3.55
CA ALA A 110 -0.62 -5.22 -4.28
C ALA A 110 -0.80 -5.27 -5.81
N GLU A 111 -1.81 -6.01 -6.32
CA GLU A 111 -2.14 -6.08 -7.74
C GLU A 111 -2.90 -4.84 -8.20
N ILE A 112 -2.12 -3.78 -8.39
CA ILE A 112 -2.60 -2.45 -8.75
C ILE A 112 -2.04 -2.10 -10.14
N PRO A 113 -2.85 -2.25 -11.22
CA PRO A 113 -2.38 -2.06 -12.60
C PRO A 113 -2.27 -0.57 -12.97
N ILE A 114 -1.73 0.26 -12.08
CA ILE A 114 -1.52 1.70 -12.24
C ILE A 114 -0.02 1.99 -12.33
N ALA A 115 0.39 2.74 -13.36
CA ALA A 115 1.75 3.24 -13.45
C ALA A 115 2.07 4.23 -12.31
N PRO A 116 3.17 4.05 -11.55
CA PRO A 116 3.48 4.89 -10.38
C PRO A 116 3.59 6.39 -10.68
N GLU A 117 3.92 6.78 -11.91
CA GLU A 117 3.96 8.19 -12.34
C GLU A 117 2.58 8.87 -12.25
N MET A 118 1.49 8.10 -12.31
CA MET A 118 0.12 8.59 -12.17
C MET A 118 -0.27 8.88 -10.71
N LEU A 119 0.49 8.35 -9.75
CA LEU A 119 0.17 8.37 -8.32
C LEU A 119 1.16 9.25 -7.54
N THR A 120 0.75 9.75 -6.37
CA THR A 120 1.66 10.36 -5.40
C THR A 120 2.61 9.31 -4.82
N GLU A 121 3.61 9.74 -4.05
CA GLU A 121 4.38 8.79 -3.25
C GLU A 121 3.46 8.11 -2.22
N PRO A 122 3.82 6.91 -1.74
CA PRO A 122 3.02 6.19 -0.75
C PRO A 122 3.03 6.91 0.61
N SER A 123 1.85 7.05 1.18
CA SER A 123 1.65 7.45 2.57
C SER A 123 1.19 6.26 3.41
N ILE A 124 1.88 5.97 4.51
CA ILE A 124 1.52 4.86 5.42
C ILE A 124 0.60 5.37 6.53
N PHE A 125 -0.67 4.96 6.51
CA PHE A 125 -1.63 5.25 7.57
C PHE A 125 -1.58 4.16 8.65
N THR A 126 -1.49 4.60 9.90
CA THR A 126 -1.55 3.74 11.10
C THR A 126 -2.46 4.40 12.14
N GLY A 127 -2.80 3.66 13.21
CA GLY A 127 -3.58 4.19 14.32
C GLY A 127 -4.88 4.87 13.89
N VAL A 128 -5.07 6.13 14.30
CA VAL A 128 -6.30 6.91 14.01
C VAL A 128 -6.51 7.12 12.51
N ASP A 129 -5.46 7.35 11.73
CA ASP A 129 -5.61 7.60 10.30
C ASP A 129 -5.97 6.31 9.53
N ASN A 130 -5.44 5.14 9.97
CA ASN A 130 -5.88 3.85 9.43
C ASN A 130 -7.34 3.56 9.78
N ALA A 131 -7.74 3.71 11.05
CA ALA A 131 -9.12 3.44 11.46
C ALA A 131 -10.14 4.42 10.83
N LEU A 132 -9.70 5.63 10.47
CA LEU A 132 -10.54 6.61 9.79
C LEU A 132 -10.67 6.33 8.29
N TYR A 133 -9.58 6.00 7.59
CA TYR A 133 -9.57 5.96 6.12
C TYR A 133 -9.41 4.56 5.50
N GLY A 134 -8.86 3.60 6.22
CA GLY A 134 -8.71 2.21 5.79
C GLY A 134 -10.02 1.43 5.93
N VAL A 135 -10.20 0.41 5.09
CA VAL A 135 -11.38 -0.46 5.08
C VAL A 135 -10.90 -1.89 4.97
N ASN A 136 -11.39 -2.76 5.86
CA ASN A 136 -10.95 -4.16 5.96
C ASN A 136 -9.42 -4.31 6.11
N SER A 137 -8.81 -3.40 6.87
CA SER A 137 -7.36 -3.33 7.13
C SER A 137 -7.12 -2.99 8.59
N SER A 138 -6.79 -3.99 9.42
CA SER A 138 -6.75 -3.84 10.87
C SER A 138 -5.49 -3.13 11.40
N VAL A 139 -4.37 -3.17 10.66
CA VAL A 139 -3.07 -2.69 11.17
C VAL A 139 -2.61 -1.40 10.49
N GLY A 140 -2.69 -1.32 9.16
CA GLY A 140 -2.25 -0.14 8.42
C GLY A 140 -2.71 -0.14 6.97
N THR A 141 -2.61 1.02 6.33
CA THR A 141 -3.01 1.22 4.93
C THR A 141 -1.93 1.98 4.17
N VAL A 142 -1.49 1.46 3.02
CA VAL A 142 -0.66 2.20 2.06
C VAL A 142 -1.58 3.03 1.17
N SER A 143 -1.49 4.35 1.25
CA SER A 143 -2.39 5.27 0.55
C SER A 143 -1.67 6.07 -0.54
N TYR A 144 -2.33 6.18 -1.70
CA TYR A 144 -1.89 6.94 -2.87
C TYR A 144 -2.95 7.95 -3.29
N GLY A 145 -2.52 9.16 -3.66
CA GLY A 145 -3.32 10.14 -4.36
C GLY A 145 -3.06 10.11 -5.86
N TRP A 146 -3.91 10.77 -6.66
CA TRP A 146 -3.71 10.95 -8.10
C TRP A 146 -2.90 12.22 -8.38
N ARG A 147 -1.80 12.11 -9.16
CA ARG A 147 -1.02 13.28 -9.57
C ARG A 147 -1.74 14.07 -10.69
N PRO A 148 -1.69 15.42 -10.70
CA PRO A 148 -2.10 16.18 -11.87
C PRO A 148 -1.25 15.82 -13.10
N ILE A 149 -1.89 15.60 -14.26
CA ILE A 149 -1.20 15.26 -15.51
C ILE A 149 -0.25 16.41 -15.90
N GLN A 150 1.00 16.05 -16.23
CA GLN A 150 1.99 16.95 -16.82
C GLN A 150 2.33 16.45 -18.23
N GLU A 151 2.63 17.37 -19.15
CA GLU A 151 3.11 17.01 -20.47
C GLU A 151 4.53 16.45 -20.33
N ALA A 152 4.68 15.17 -20.66
CA ALA A 152 5.94 14.43 -20.54
C ALA A 152 5.81 13.13 -21.35
N GLY A 153 6.93 12.63 -21.84
CA GLY A 153 7.01 11.26 -22.34
C GLY A 153 8.33 10.60 -21.96
N SER A 154 8.32 9.27 -21.96
CA SER A 154 9.54 8.50 -21.80
C SER A 154 9.51 7.17 -22.54
N VAL A 155 10.69 6.69 -22.94
CA VAL A 155 10.90 5.35 -23.45
C VAL A 155 12.08 4.73 -22.71
N SER A 156 11.92 3.49 -22.24
CA SER A 156 12.99 2.75 -21.57
C SER A 156 13.21 1.39 -22.21
N VAL A 157 14.48 1.00 -22.31
CA VAL A 157 14.90 -0.36 -22.68
C VAL A 157 15.96 -0.82 -21.68
N GLY A 158 15.75 -1.99 -21.08
CA GLY A 158 16.66 -2.57 -20.10
C GLY A 158 17.07 -4.00 -20.44
N VAL A 159 18.25 -4.39 -19.97
CA VAL A 159 18.81 -5.75 -20.05
C VAL A 159 19.52 -6.10 -18.75
N GLY A 160 19.64 -7.38 -18.42
CA GLY A 160 20.32 -7.80 -17.19
C GLY A 160 20.77 -9.26 -17.19
N ASN A 161 21.17 -9.75 -16.01
CA ASN A 161 21.40 -11.19 -15.82
C ASN A 161 20.06 -11.96 -15.85
N ASN A 162 20.12 -13.29 -15.82
CA ASN A 162 18.93 -14.15 -15.76
C ASN A 162 17.96 -13.94 -16.93
N ASN A 163 18.49 -13.59 -18.10
CA ASN A 163 17.72 -13.25 -19.30
C ASN A 163 16.76 -12.06 -19.12
N PHE A 164 17.03 -11.20 -18.13
CA PHE A 164 16.25 -9.99 -17.90
C PHE A 164 16.22 -9.08 -19.13
N ASN A 165 15.01 -8.69 -19.54
CA ASN A 165 14.80 -7.58 -20.46
C ASN A 165 13.55 -6.78 -20.10
N LEU A 166 13.59 -5.48 -20.43
CA LEU A 166 12.54 -4.50 -20.12
C LEU A 166 12.26 -3.63 -21.34
N GLN A 167 10.98 -3.38 -21.63
CA GLN A 167 10.54 -2.34 -22.55
C GLN A 167 9.42 -1.54 -21.91
N ARG A 168 9.53 -0.21 -21.97
CA ARG A 168 8.53 0.68 -21.40
C ARG A 168 8.34 1.93 -22.23
N VAL A 169 7.09 2.37 -22.39
CA VAL A 169 6.73 3.64 -23.00
C VAL A 169 5.67 4.32 -22.14
N HIS A 170 5.85 5.62 -21.92
CA HIS A 170 4.92 6.49 -21.22
C HIS A 170 4.75 7.78 -22.02
N GLY A 171 3.53 8.32 -22.01
CA GLY A 171 3.25 9.59 -22.67
C GLY A 171 2.02 10.26 -22.08
N ALA A 172 2.12 11.57 -21.89
CA ALA A 172 1.08 12.41 -21.35
C ALA A 172 0.98 13.73 -22.13
N VAL A 173 -0.26 14.14 -22.40
CA VAL A 173 -0.58 15.42 -23.03
C VAL A 173 -1.60 16.17 -22.20
N LYS A 174 -1.48 17.49 -22.12
CA LYS A 174 -2.41 18.36 -21.38
C LYS A 174 -2.74 19.61 -22.18
N GLN A 175 -4.00 20.03 -22.15
CA GLN A 175 -4.46 21.25 -22.80
C GLN A 175 -5.43 22.03 -21.92
N HIS A 176 -5.20 23.34 -21.79
CA HIS A 176 -6.16 24.26 -21.15
C HIS A 176 -7.40 24.47 -22.02
N LEU A 177 -8.58 24.51 -21.40
CA LEU A 177 -9.83 24.72 -22.10
C LEU A 177 -9.97 26.18 -22.54
N LYS A 178 -10.18 26.42 -23.85
CA LYS A 178 -10.25 27.77 -24.43
C LYS A 178 -11.27 28.69 -23.74
N SER A 179 -12.45 28.16 -23.43
CA SER A 179 -13.54 28.92 -22.78
C SER A 179 -13.40 28.98 -21.26
N TYR A 180 -12.53 28.17 -20.66
CA TYR A 180 -12.31 28.08 -19.21
C TYR A 180 -10.82 27.88 -18.92
N PRO A 181 -9.97 28.91 -19.05
CA PRO A 181 -8.52 28.75 -19.00
C PRO A 181 -7.98 28.20 -17.67
N ALA A 182 -8.74 28.33 -16.58
CA ALA A 182 -8.42 27.74 -15.28
C ALA A 182 -8.58 26.20 -15.24
N TRP A 183 -9.18 25.62 -16.29
CA TRP A 183 -9.39 24.19 -16.43
C TRP A 183 -8.51 23.63 -17.53
N SER A 184 -8.03 22.41 -17.32
CA SER A 184 -7.26 21.63 -18.27
C SER A 184 -7.84 20.25 -18.44
N VAL A 185 -7.75 19.71 -19.65
CA VAL A 185 -7.99 18.31 -19.96
C VAL A 185 -6.67 17.65 -20.32
N GLY A 186 -6.42 16.46 -19.81
CA GLY A 186 -5.22 15.69 -20.10
C GLY A 186 -5.52 14.23 -20.39
N VAL A 187 -4.62 13.60 -21.13
CA VAL A 187 -4.61 12.17 -21.38
C VAL A 187 -3.20 11.66 -21.09
N GLU A 188 -3.11 10.58 -20.34
CA GLU A 188 -1.85 9.92 -20.00
C GLU A 188 -1.99 8.42 -20.23
N GLY A 189 -0.94 7.79 -20.74
CA GLY A 189 -0.88 6.36 -20.99
C GLY A 189 0.50 5.79 -20.79
N GLU A 190 0.55 4.52 -20.43
CA GLU A 190 1.75 3.76 -20.17
C GLU A 190 1.59 2.32 -20.64
N TYR A 191 2.65 1.76 -21.22
CA TYR A 191 2.79 0.34 -21.48
C TYR A 191 4.17 -0.11 -21.05
N SER A 192 4.23 -1.19 -20.28
CA SER A 192 5.47 -1.84 -19.86
C SER A 192 5.38 -3.35 -20.03
N ARG A 193 6.53 -3.95 -20.32
CA ARG A 193 6.76 -5.39 -20.32
C ARG A 193 8.14 -5.68 -19.74
N SER A 194 8.23 -6.74 -18.96
CA SER A 194 9.50 -7.30 -18.49
C SER A 194 9.46 -8.82 -18.48
N GLU A 195 10.63 -9.41 -18.72
CA GLU A 195 10.82 -10.85 -18.84
C GLU A 195 12.14 -11.25 -18.18
N SER A 196 12.15 -12.40 -17.51
CA SER A 196 13.32 -13.03 -16.89
C SER A 196 13.08 -14.53 -16.68
N ASP A 197 14.14 -15.33 -16.62
CA ASP A 197 14.10 -16.76 -16.24
C ASP A 197 14.25 -16.96 -14.72
N GLY A 198 14.25 -15.86 -13.95
CA GLY A 198 14.38 -15.89 -12.50
C GLY A 198 15.81 -15.95 -11.98
N THR A 199 15.99 -15.56 -10.72
CA THR A 199 17.30 -15.57 -10.05
C THR A 199 17.74 -16.95 -9.55
N ILE A 200 16.83 -17.91 -9.62
CA ILE A 200 17.02 -19.33 -9.30
C ILE A 200 16.30 -20.19 -10.34
N ALA A 201 16.63 -21.48 -10.38
CA ALA A 201 15.93 -22.42 -11.25
C ALA A 201 14.41 -22.41 -10.94
N ASN A 202 13.60 -22.43 -12.00
CA ASN A 202 12.13 -22.37 -11.93
C ASN A 202 11.56 -21.06 -11.36
N GLY A 203 12.36 -19.99 -11.35
CA GLY A 203 11.98 -18.67 -10.84
C GLY A 203 11.31 -17.76 -11.89
N ASP A 204 10.62 -18.32 -12.87
CA ASP A 204 10.23 -17.63 -14.11
C ASP A 204 9.41 -16.35 -13.86
N HIS A 205 9.49 -15.36 -14.77
CA HIS A 205 8.83 -14.05 -14.61
C HIS A 205 8.50 -13.44 -15.99
N GLN A 206 7.23 -13.22 -16.32
CA GLN A 206 6.78 -12.44 -17.48
C GLN A 206 5.61 -11.55 -17.08
N PHE A 207 5.80 -10.23 -17.18
CA PHE A 207 4.85 -9.25 -16.66
C PHE A 207 4.60 -8.21 -17.73
N GLU A 208 3.36 -7.80 -17.87
CA GLU A 208 2.95 -6.70 -18.72
C GLU A 208 1.90 -5.84 -18.03
N ARG A 209 1.97 -4.54 -18.28
CA ARG A 209 0.98 -3.58 -17.80
C ARG A 209 0.64 -2.60 -18.90
N ALA A 210 -0.64 -2.31 -19.06
CA ALA A 210 -1.15 -1.21 -19.86
C ALA A 210 -2.06 -0.35 -18.98
N SER A 211 -1.75 0.94 -18.87
CA SER A 211 -2.52 1.88 -18.05
C SER A 211 -2.86 3.13 -18.86
N GLY A 212 -4.04 3.69 -18.63
CA GLY A 212 -4.47 4.93 -19.27
C GLY A 212 -5.45 5.72 -18.42
N ARG A 213 -5.33 7.05 -18.44
CA ARG A 213 -6.29 7.95 -17.79
C ARG A 213 -6.60 9.20 -18.58
N VAL A 214 -7.82 9.70 -18.38
CA VAL A 214 -8.25 11.03 -18.80
C VAL A 214 -8.49 11.86 -17.55
N GLN A 215 -7.95 13.07 -17.53
CA GLN A 215 -8.07 13.99 -16.40
C GLN A 215 -8.74 15.29 -16.81
N LEU A 216 -9.64 15.78 -15.96
CA LEU A 216 -10.13 17.17 -15.98
C LEU A 216 -9.70 17.84 -14.67
N ALA A 217 -8.89 18.89 -14.74
CA ALA A 217 -8.31 19.52 -13.55
C ALA A 217 -8.31 21.05 -13.60
N SER A 218 -8.39 21.65 -12.42
CA SER A 218 -8.15 23.06 -12.09
C SER A 218 -7.37 23.16 -10.79
N GLU A 219 -7.06 24.36 -10.31
CA GLU A 219 -6.33 24.55 -9.04
C GLU A 219 -7.01 23.93 -7.80
N ARG A 220 -8.33 23.75 -7.84
CA ARG A 220 -9.13 23.29 -6.68
C ARG A 220 -9.95 22.03 -6.94
N SER A 221 -9.88 21.47 -8.14
CA SER A 221 -10.72 20.35 -8.56
C SER A 221 -9.95 19.44 -9.50
N GLN A 222 -9.99 18.14 -9.28
CA GLN A 222 -9.37 17.14 -10.15
C GLN A 222 -10.32 15.96 -10.30
N THR A 223 -10.56 15.55 -11.54
CA THR A 223 -11.34 14.36 -11.87
C THR A 223 -10.52 13.47 -12.78
N ASP A 224 -10.35 12.20 -12.41
CA ASP A 224 -9.61 11.20 -13.17
C ASP A 224 -10.55 10.04 -13.53
N LEU A 225 -10.58 9.67 -14.81
CA LEU A 225 -11.14 8.40 -15.28
C LEU A 225 -9.99 7.53 -15.75
N PHE A 226 -9.79 6.40 -15.10
CA PHE A 226 -8.66 5.49 -15.27
C PHE A 226 -9.13 4.10 -15.74
N TYR A 227 -8.30 3.48 -16.58
CA TYR A 227 -8.34 2.05 -16.89
C TYR A 227 -6.92 1.47 -16.83
N GLY A 228 -6.78 0.30 -16.21
CA GLY A 228 -5.54 -0.44 -16.09
C GLY A 228 -5.75 -1.92 -16.35
N TYR A 229 -4.77 -2.52 -17.00
CA TYR A 229 -4.64 -3.94 -17.28
C TYR A 229 -3.25 -4.40 -16.87
N GLN A 230 -3.16 -5.55 -16.20
CA GLN A 230 -1.88 -6.17 -15.85
C GLN A 230 -2.00 -7.68 -15.96
N GLN A 231 -1.01 -8.31 -16.58
CA GLN A 231 -0.84 -9.75 -16.58
C GLN A 231 0.51 -10.10 -15.96
N LYS A 232 0.53 -11.12 -15.12
CA LYS A 232 1.71 -11.59 -14.40
C LYS A 232 1.78 -13.10 -14.44
N PHE A 233 2.81 -13.63 -15.06
CA PHE A 233 3.21 -15.02 -14.87
C PHE A 233 4.47 -15.07 -14.05
N PHE A 234 4.47 -15.89 -13.00
CA PHE A 234 5.69 -16.19 -12.26
C PHE A 234 5.72 -17.60 -11.71
N GLY A 235 6.93 -18.14 -11.68
CA GLY A 235 7.26 -19.42 -11.07
C GLY A 235 8.09 -19.24 -9.81
N TRP A 236 7.96 -20.14 -8.84
CA TRP A 236 8.91 -20.23 -7.73
C TRP A 236 8.88 -21.62 -7.07
N PRO A 237 10.02 -22.18 -6.64
CA PRO A 237 10.04 -23.34 -5.75
C PRO A 237 9.36 -23.00 -4.42
N ASN A 238 8.46 -23.87 -3.96
CA ASN A 238 7.75 -23.74 -2.69
C ASN A 238 7.08 -22.36 -2.50
N LEU A 239 6.41 -21.85 -3.54
CA LEU A 239 5.77 -20.53 -3.54
C LEU A 239 4.81 -20.38 -2.35
N TYR A 240 3.79 -21.23 -2.28
CA TYR A 240 2.82 -21.28 -1.19
C TYR A 240 2.89 -22.55 -0.37
N THR A 241 3.74 -23.52 -0.70
CA THR A 241 3.81 -24.78 0.05
C THR A 241 5.26 -25.22 0.28
N PRO A 242 5.67 -25.61 1.50
CA PRO A 242 7.05 -26.04 1.75
C PRO A 242 7.22 -27.55 1.42
N PHE A 243 6.77 -27.99 0.24
CA PHE A 243 6.66 -29.43 -0.11
C PHE A 243 7.65 -29.90 -1.18
N ASP A 244 8.69 -29.11 -1.44
CA ASP A 244 9.76 -29.38 -2.40
C ASP A 244 9.23 -29.56 -3.83
N VAL A 245 8.38 -28.62 -4.26
CA VAL A 245 7.75 -28.58 -5.58
C VAL A 245 7.97 -27.23 -6.25
N ASN A 246 7.93 -27.20 -7.59
CA ASN A 246 8.00 -25.95 -8.35
C ASN A 246 6.60 -25.48 -8.70
N GLU A 247 6.17 -24.42 -8.03
CA GLU A 247 4.84 -23.82 -8.16
C GLU A 247 4.85 -22.72 -9.24
N THR A 248 3.68 -22.40 -9.80
CA THR A 248 3.49 -21.25 -10.71
C THR A 248 2.18 -20.55 -10.43
N GLU A 249 2.15 -19.27 -10.77
CA GLU A 249 0.99 -18.38 -10.72
C GLU A 249 0.86 -17.62 -12.05
N ASP A 250 -0.36 -17.50 -12.56
CA ASP A 250 -0.73 -16.63 -13.68
C ASP A 250 -1.91 -15.75 -13.22
N ILE A 251 -1.69 -14.43 -13.16
CA ILE A 251 -2.66 -13.46 -12.65
C ILE A 251 -3.00 -12.47 -13.75
N GLU A 252 -4.29 -12.19 -13.95
CA GLU A 252 -4.78 -11.16 -14.84
C GLU A 252 -5.68 -10.18 -14.06
N THR A 253 -5.25 -8.92 -13.95
CA THR A 253 -5.97 -7.87 -13.20
C THR A 253 -6.46 -6.76 -14.12
N ARG A 254 -7.75 -6.42 -14.03
CA ARG A 254 -8.37 -5.27 -14.70
C ARG A 254 -8.92 -4.31 -13.67
N LEU A 255 -8.66 -3.02 -13.84
CA LEU A 255 -9.15 -1.97 -12.95
C LEU A 255 -9.73 -0.80 -13.75
N VAL A 256 -10.99 -0.46 -13.49
CA VAL A 256 -11.61 0.80 -13.92
C VAL A 256 -11.83 1.65 -12.68
N MET A 257 -11.40 2.91 -12.70
CA MET A 257 -11.56 3.80 -11.56
C MET A 257 -11.97 5.21 -11.98
N LEU A 258 -12.95 5.78 -11.27
CA LEU A 258 -13.30 7.20 -11.32
C LEU A 258 -12.90 7.82 -9.99
N ASN A 259 -12.14 8.91 -10.03
CA ASN A 259 -11.79 9.69 -8.86
C ASN A 259 -12.17 11.15 -9.06
N HIS A 260 -12.68 11.80 -8.01
CA HIS A 260 -12.94 13.23 -7.99
C HIS A 260 -12.52 13.84 -6.66
N ASN A 261 -11.57 14.77 -6.67
CA ASN A 261 -11.12 15.52 -5.50
C ASN A 261 -11.49 17.00 -5.66
N GLN A 262 -12.04 17.60 -4.61
CA GLN A 262 -12.49 18.98 -4.58
C GLN A 262 -12.08 19.69 -3.29
N ARG A 263 -11.39 20.82 -3.43
CA ARG A 263 -11.12 21.78 -2.35
C ARG A 263 -12.10 22.95 -2.42
N TYR A 264 -12.57 23.42 -1.27
CA TYR A 264 -13.53 24.53 -1.18
C TYR A 264 -13.37 25.31 0.14
N GLY A 265 -14.01 26.49 0.23
CA GLY A 265 -13.87 27.38 1.39
C GLY A 265 -12.82 28.48 1.21
N GLU A 266 -12.64 29.27 2.27
CA GLU A 266 -11.73 30.41 2.30
C GLU A 266 -10.30 29.96 2.59
N LYS A 267 -9.32 30.68 2.02
CA LYS A 267 -7.89 30.41 2.23
C LYS A 267 -7.57 30.47 3.73
N GLY A 268 -6.98 29.39 4.27
CA GLY A 268 -6.69 29.24 5.71
C GLY A 268 -7.78 28.51 6.53
N ASN A 269 -8.93 28.22 5.93
CA ASN A 269 -9.98 27.35 6.51
C ASN A 269 -10.62 26.47 5.42
N GLU A 270 -9.80 26.00 4.48
CA GLU A 270 -10.24 25.22 3.33
C GLU A 270 -10.72 23.82 3.79
N SER A 271 -11.79 23.34 3.18
CA SER A 271 -12.31 22.00 3.32
C SER A 271 -12.03 21.21 2.04
N ALA A 272 -12.02 19.89 2.13
CA ALA A 272 -11.84 19.02 0.98
C ALA A 272 -12.72 17.79 1.07
N PHE A 273 -13.16 17.30 -0.08
CA PHE A 273 -13.76 15.97 -0.19
C PHE A 273 -13.22 15.28 -1.44
N GLU A 274 -13.15 13.96 -1.37
CA GLU A 274 -12.75 13.10 -2.47
C GLU A 274 -13.72 11.92 -2.59
N VAL A 275 -14.20 11.65 -3.80
CA VAL A 275 -15.07 10.52 -4.12
C VAL A 275 -14.34 9.62 -5.10
N SER A 276 -14.36 8.33 -4.83
CA SER A 276 -13.77 7.31 -5.69
C SER A 276 -14.75 6.19 -5.93
N ALA A 277 -14.84 5.71 -7.16
CA ALA A 277 -15.57 4.49 -7.49
C ALA A 277 -14.68 3.60 -8.34
N TYR A 278 -14.69 2.29 -8.10
CA TYR A 278 -13.92 1.36 -8.90
C TYR A 278 -14.68 0.07 -9.20
N TYR A 279 -14.28 -0.55 -10.31
CA TYR A 279 -14.54 -1.95 -10.63
C TYR A 279 -13.19 -2.64 -10.82
N ARG A 280 -12.95 -3.72 -10.09
CA ARG A 280 -11.76 -4.56 -10.21
C ARG A 280 -12.20 -5.98 -10.55
N GLU A 281 -11.49 -6.59 -11.47
CA GLU A 281 -11.61 -8.00 -11.82
C GLU A 281 -10.21 -8.61 -11.73
N ASN A 282 -10.08 -9.77 -11.09
CA ASN A 282 -8.82 -10.47 -10.95
C ASN A 282 -9.02 -11.97 -11.16
N ASP A 283 -8.36 -12.49 -12.18
CA ASP A 283 -8.29 -13.91 -12.50
C ASP A 283 -6.96 -14.48 -11.97
N ASP A 284 -6.97 -15.63 -11.32
CA ASP A 284 -5.75 -16.37 -10.95
C ASP A 284 -5.78 -17.84 -11.42
N HIS A 285 -4.60 -18.35 -11.78
CA HIS A 285 -4.37 -19.76 -12.06
C HIS A 285 -3.12 -20.24 -11.34
N TYR A 286 -3.35 -20.87 -10.19
CA TYR A 286 -2.30 -21.48 -9.38
C TYR A 286 -2.08 -22.95 -9.75
N VAL A 287 -0.82 -23.33 -9.93
CA VAL A 287 -0.37 -24.71 -10.15
C VAL A 287 0.61 -25.14 -9.07
N PHE A 288 0.25 -26.19 -8.31
CA PHE A 288 1.07 -26.69 -7.20
C PHE A 288 2.38 -27.36 -7.63
N SER A 289 2.38 -28.10 -8.74
CA SER A 289 3.59 -28.69 -9.30
C SER A 289 3.54 -28.59 -10.81
N ARG A 290 4.40 -27.75 -11.38
CA ARG A 290 4.50 -27.60 -12.85
C ARG A 290 4.91 -28.90 -13.54
N GLU A 291 5.64 -29.79 -12.86
CA GLU A 291 6.03 -31.10 -13.38
C GLU A 291 4.88 -32.11 -13.38
N ASN A 292 3.86 -31.90 -12.53
CA ASN A 292 2.66 -32.73 -12.46
C ASN A 292 1.40 -31.88 -12.17
N PRO A 293 0.93 -31.07 -13.15
CA PRO A 293 -0.18 -30.13 -12.91
C PRO A 293 -1.50 -30.82 -12.51
N GLU A 294 -1.71 -32.07 -12.91
CA GLU A 294 -2.91 -32.85 -12.53
C GLU A 294 -3.00 -33.15 -11.03
N SER A 295 -1.91 -32.92 -10.26
CA SER A 295 -1.92 -33.13 -8.81
C SER A 295 -2.79 -32.12 -8.07
N PHE A 296 -2.74 -30.84 -8.44
CA PHE A 296 -3.57 -29.78 -7.90
C PHE A 296 -3.43 -28.50 -8.74
N GLN A 297 -4.57 -27.92 -9.11
CA GLN A 297 -4.69 -26.60 -9.74
C GLN A 297 -5.88 -25.87 -9.13
N ALA A 298 -5.76 -24.56 -8.99
CA ALA A 298 -6.84 -23.70 -8.56
C ALA A 298 -7.05 -22.59 -9.58
N PHE A 299 -8.32 -22.32 -9.89
CA PHE A 299 -8.74 -21.22 -10.74
C PHE A 299 -9.75 -20.40 -9.96
N HIS A 300 -9.54 -19.08 -9.90
CA HIS A 300 -10.50 -18.16 -9.35
C HIS A 300 -10.68 -16.94 -10.26
N GLU A 301 -11.89 -16.40 -10.23
CA GLU A 301 -12.22 -15.10 -10.77
C GLU A 301 -12.87 -14.31 -9.63
N THR A 302 -12.35 -13.13 -9.32
CA THR A 302 -12.96 -12.22 -8.35
C THR A 302 -13.41 -10.94 -9.02
N GLN A 303 -14.57 -10.44 -8.61
CA GLN A 303 -15.10 -9.15 -9.05
C GLN A 303 -15.39 -8.28 -7.84
N VAL A 304 -15.01 -7.00 -7.90
CA VAL A 304 -15.22 -6.05 -6.81
C VAL A 304 -15.74 -4.74 -7.37
N LYS A 305 -16.81 -4.22 -6.76
CA LYS A 305 -17.42 -2.91 -7.07
C LYS A 305 -17.44 -2.08 -5.81
N SER A 306 -16.93 -0.86 -5.87
CA SER A 306 -16.85 0.01 -4.69
C SER A 306 -17.19 1.46 -5.00
N LEU A 307 -17.79 2.13 -4.01
CA LEU A 307 -17.96 3.58 -3.94
C LEU A 307 -17.47 4.06 -2.58
N ALA A 308 -16.53 4.99 -2.58
CA ALA A 308 -15.93 5.57 -1.40
C ALA A 308 -15.98 7.11 -1.43
N LEU A 309 -16.11 7.71 -0.24
CA LEU A 309 -16.08 9.14 0.01
C LEU A 309 -15.19 9.38 1.23
N SER A 310 -14.28 10.34 1.15
CA SER A 310 -13.54 10.79 2.33
C SER A 310 -13.31 12.29 2.27
N GLY A 311 -13.02 12.92 3.41
CA GLY A 311 -12.74 14.34 3.44
C GLY A 311 -12.64 14.93 4.83
N ALA A 312 -12.45 16.25 4.85
CA ALA A 312 -12.46 17.07 6.04
C ALA A 312 -13.28 18.33 5.77
N HIS A 313 -14.27 18.58 6.63
CA HIS A 313 -15.10 19.77 6.59
C HIS A 313 -14.79 20.67 7.79
N ASN A 314 -14.22 21.84 7.53
CA ASN A 314 -13.89 22.83 8.55
C ASN A 314 -15.09 23.74 8.82
N VAL A 315 -15.79 23.47 9.93
CA VAL A 315 -16.93 24.28 10.40
C VAL A 315 -16.47 25.66 10.87
N SER A 316 -15.28 25.72 11.47
CA SER A 316 -14.58 26.95 11.87
C SER A 316 -13.08 26.68 11.99
N PRO A 317 -12.22 27.71 12.16
CA PRO A 317 -10.79 27.50 12.38
C PRO A 317 -10.43 26.62 13.59
N ARG A 318 -11.37 26.41 14.52
CA ARG A 318 -11.19 25.58 15.73
C ARG A 318 -11.89 24.23 15.66
N LEU A 319 -12.77 24.00 14.68
CA LEU A 319 -13.62 22.82 14.64
C LEU A 319 -13.70 22.28 13.21
N GLY A 320 -13.21 21.06 13.03
CA GLY A 320 -13.31 20.28 11.81
C GLY A 320 -14.06 18.98 12.02
N ILE A 321 -14.55 18.39 10.94
CA ILE A 321 -15.13 17.05 10.93
C ILE A 321 -14.42 16.26 9.83
N ASN A 322 -13.66 15.24 10.22
CA ASN A 322 -13.08 14.29 9.29
C ASN A 322 -14.05 13.13 9.11
N TYR A 323 -14.19 12.64 7.89
CA TYR A 323 -15.11 11.55 7.59
C TYR A 323 -14.58 10.67 6.47
N SER A 324 -15.00 9.42 6.51
CA SER A 324 -14.83 8.43 5.45
C SER A 324 -16.07 7.54 5.38
N ALA A 325 -16.39 7.05 4.20
CA ALA A 325 -17.38 6.00 4.01
C ALA A 325 -17.01 5.20 2.77
N GLN A 326 -17.17 3.88 2.83
CA GLN A 326 -16.99 3.00 1.69
C GLN A 326 -18.07 1.91 1.69
N ILE A 327 -18.66 1.69 0.53
CA ILE A 327 -19.58 0.60 0.27
C ILE A 327 -18.93 -0.26 -0.81
N THR A 328 -18.80 -1.56 -0.54
CA THR A 328 -18.16 -2.50 -1.46
C THR A 328 -19.01 -3.75 -1.59
N ALA A 329 -19.12 -4.26 -2.81
CA ALA A 329 -19.72 -5.55 -3.09
C ALA A 329 -18.73 -6.38 -3.91
N ASP A 330 -18.52 -7.62 -3.53
CA ASP A 330 -17.63 -8.56 -4.20
C ASP A 330 -18.24 -9.95 -4.36
N ASP A 331 -17.68 -10.69 -5.31
CA ASP A 331 -18.00 -12.08 -5.57
C ASP A 331 -16.78 -12.85 -6.07
N ILE A 332 -16.82 -14.17 -5.91
CA ILE A 332 -15.78 -15.10 -6.35
C ILE A 332 -16.39 -16.31 -7.07
N GLU A 333 -15.83 -16.65 -8.23
CA GLU A 333 -15.96 -17.97 -8.84
C GLU A 333 -14.69 -18.78 -8.53
N SER A 334 -14.81 -20.03 -8.11
CA SER A 334 -13.66 -20.86 -7.70
C SER A 334 -13.87 -22.33 -8.05
N THR A 335 -12.77 -23.01 -8.40
CA THR A 335 -12.74 -24.48 -8.55
C THR A 335 -12.43 -25.23 -7.25
N THR A 336 -12.02 -24.54 -6.19
CA THR A 336 -11.53 -25.18 -4.94
C THR A 336 -12.31 -24.82 -3.68
N LEU A 337 -13.10 -23.74 -3.69
CA LEU A 337 -14.01 -23.44 -2.59
C LEU A 337 -15.18 -24.44 -2.58
N GLU A 338 -15.51 -24.95 -1.39
CA GLU A 338 -16.54 -25.98 -1.16
C GLU A 338 -17.82 -25.41 -0.54
N ASN A 339 -17.79 -24.17 -0.02
CA ASN A 339 -18.94 -23.53 0.61
C ASN A 339 -19.80 -22.71 -0.38
N ASN A 340 -20.97 -22.24 0.07
CA ASN A 340 -21.87 -21.41 -0.72
C ASN A 340 -21.71 -19.90 -0.45
N PHE A 341 -20.68 -19.49 0.30
CA PHE A 341 -20.45 -18.09 0.62
C PHE A 341 -19.45 -17.52 -0.38
N THR A 342 -19.98 -17.07 -1.52
CA THR A 342 -19.20 -16.61 -2.68
C THR A 342 -19.56 -15.18 -3.11
N SER A 343 -20.32 -14.46 -2.28
CA SER A 343 -20.57 -13.03 -2.45
C SER A 343 -20.66 -12.31 -1.12
N ARG A 344 -20.16 -11.08 -1.09
CA ARG A 344 -20.04 -10.30 0.15
C ARG A 344 -20.34 -8.83 -0.10
N ASP A 345 -21.01 -8.22 0.87
CA ASP A 345 -21.24 -6.78 0.93
C ASP A 345 -20.50 -6.22 2.15
N TYR A 346 -19.87 -5.05 2.01
CA TYR A 346 -19.24 -4.29 3.08
C TYR A 346 -19.84 -2.89 3.18
N TYR A 347 -20.01 -2.43 4.41
CA TYR A 347 -20.37 -1.06 4.74
C TYR A 347 -19.41 -0.54 5.80
N ASN A 348 -18.64 0.50 5.47
CA ASN A 348 -17.77 1.21 6.40
C ASN A 348 -18.16 2.68 6.46
N ILE A 349 -18.30 3.24 7.67
CA ILE A 349 -18.52 4.67 7.89
C ILE A 349 -17.71 5.12 9.11
N SER A 350 -16.86 6.13 8.93
CA SER A 350 -16.04 6.72 9.97
C SER A 350 -16.28 8.22 10.07
N VAL A 351 -16.48 8.72 11.29
CA VAL A 351 -16.64 10.15 11.57
C VAL A 351 -15.81 10.52 12.79
N VAL A 352 -14.84 11.40 12.58
CA VAL A 352 -13.87 11.82 13.59
C VAL A 352 -13.82 13.36 13.65
N PRO A 353 -14.68 13.97 14.48
CA PRO A 353 -14.60 15.38 14.83
C PRO A 353 -13.22 15.76 15.38
N GLU A 354 -12.82 17.00 15.10
CA GLU A 354 -11.52 17.53 15.45
C GLU A 354 -11.67 18.92 16.07
N TYR A 355 -11.05 19.12 17.22
CA TYR A 355 -10.96 20.41 17.90
C TYR A 355 -9.52 20.90 17.92
N ARG A 356 -9.30 22.15 17.49
CA ARG A 356 -7.99 22.80 17.43
C ARG A 356 -7.96 24.00 18.36
N THR A 357 -6.92 24.10 19.18
CA THR A 357 -6.68 25.26 20.05
C THR A 357 -5.23 25.68 20.00
N GLN A 358 -4.99 26.99 19.90
CA GLN A 358 -3.65 27.55 20.06
C GLN A 358 -3.39 27.79 21.54
N LEU A 359 -2.24 27.33 22.04
CA LEU A 359 -1.78 27.64 23.39
C LEU A 359 -1.08 29.01 23.42
N ASN A 360 -0.34 29.31 22.36
CA ASN A 360 0.32 30.59 22.10
C ASN A 360 0.65 30.70 20.59
N THR A 361 1.47 31.67 20.21
CA THR A 361 1.84 31.91 18.79
C THR A 361 2.65 30.80 18.14
N LYS A 362 3.22 29.88 18.93
CA LYS A 362 4.10 28.80 18.45
C LYS A 362 3.56 27.40 18.76
N GLU A 363 2.57 27.27 19.63
CA GLU A 363 2.11 25.98 20.14
C GLU A 363 0.60 25.81 19.91
N SER A 364 0.21 24.63 19.46
CA SER A 364 -1.20 24.26 19.29
C SER A 364 -1.45 22.82 19.73
N ILE A 365 -2.67 22.58 20.23
CA ILE A 365 -3.19 21.25 20.52
C ILE A 365 -4.34 20.96 19.56
N THR A 366 -4.31 19.77 18.98
CA THR A 366 -5.43 19.20 18.21
C THR A 366 -5.93 17.95 18.92
N VAL A 367 -7.23 17.82 19.08
CA VAL A 367 -7.88 16.65 19.66
C VAL A 367 -8.87 16.09 18.65
N ARG A 368 -8.75 14.81 18.32
CA ARG A 368 -9.69 14.07 17.48
C ARG A 368 -10.39 13.00 18.30
N LEU A 369 -11.70 12.89 18.18
CA LEU A 369 -12.48 11.89 18.92
C LEU A 369 -13.75 11.52 18.17
N GLY A 370 -13.85 10.27 17.74
CA GLY A 370 -14.98 9.74 17.00
C GLY A 370 -15.01 8.22 16.97
N GLY A 371 -15.53 7.66 15.88
CA GLY A 371 -15.61 6.22 15.71
C GLY A 371 -15.83 5.80 14.26
N ALA A 372 -15.67 4.50 14.04
CA ALA A 372 -15.87 3.80 12.78
C ALA A 372 -16.92 2.70 12.97
N PHE A 373 -17.79 2.52 11.99
CA PHE A 373 -18.79 1.47 11.95
C PHE A 373 -18.53 0.57 10.74
N ASP A 374 -18.40 -0.73 10.99
CA ASP A 374 -18.15 -1.77 9.99
C ASP A 374 -19.27 -2.80 10.00
N ASP A 375 -19.85 -3.11 8.85
CA ASP A 375 -20.87 -4.15 8.68
C ASP A 375 -20.61 -4.99 7.42
N THR A 376 -21.02 -6.24 7.44
CA THR A 376 -20.93 -7.16 6.31
C THR A 376 -21.96 -8.28 6.42
N ASN A 377 -22.31 -8.91 5.31
CA ASN A 377 -23.22 -10.06 5.30
C ASN A 377 -22.58 -11.38 5.82
N ARG A 378 -21.31 -11.35 6.27
CA ARG A 378 -20.56 -12.52 6.77
C ARG A 378 -20.47 -12.61 8.30
N ASP A 379 -20.33 -11.48 8.99
CA ASP A 379 -20.03 -11.39 10.42
C ASP A 379 -20.89 -10.29 11.06
N GLU A 380 -20.96 -10.24 12.39
CA GLU A 380 -21.67 -9.18 13.10
C GLU A 380 -21.05 -7.80 12.84
N ASP A 381 -21.89 -6.76 12.94
CA ASP A 381 -21.48 -5.37 12.84
C ASP A 381 -20.59 -4.96 14.02
N ARG A 382 -19.73 -3.97 13.81
CA ARG A 382 -18.83 -3.45 14.83
C ARG A 382 -18.79 -1.93 14.83
N LEU A 383 -18.89 -1.36 16.03
CA LEU A 383 -18.51 0.03 16.30
C LEU A 383 -17.13 0.07 16.97
N SER A 384 -16.22 0.83 16.38
CA SER A 384 -14.82 0.98 16.75
C SER A 384 -14.55 2.40 17.23
N PHE A 385 -13.80 2.53 18.32
CA PHE A 385 -13.41 3.84 18.86
C PHE A 385 -12.18 4.39 18.14
N VAL A 386 -12.15 5.70 17.87
CA VAL A 386 -11.02 6.36 17.19
C VAL A 386 -10.73 7.71 17.86
N GLY A 387 -9.51 7.92 18.38
CA GLY A 387 -9.15 9.23 18.91
C GLY A 387 -7.66 9.46 19.18
N ASP A 388 -7.25 10.72 19.11
CA ASP A 388 -5.90 11.15 19.43
C ASP A 388 -5.83 12.59 19.96
N ILE A 389 -4.68 12.90 20.55
CA ILE A 389 -4.28 14.24 20.96
C ILE A 389 -2.90 14.51 20.39
N HIS A 390 -2.77 15.60 19.66
CA HIS A 390 -1.53 16.07 19.05
C HIS A 390 -1.14 17.42 19.64
N TRP A 391 0.12 17.54 20.05
CA TRP A 391 0.72 18.81 20.45
C TRP A 391 1.80 19.19 19.44
N PHE A 392 1.57 20.29 18.74
CA PHE A 392 2.51 20.86 17.78
C PHE A 392 3.21 22.08 18.38
N THR A 393 4.51 22.19 18.12
CA THR A 393 5.36 23.32 18.53
C THR A 393 6.24 23.77 17.37
N GLN A 394 6.09 25.01 16.93
CA GLN A 394 7.01 25.67 16.02
C GLN A 394 8.22 26.20 16.81
N THR A 395 9.40 25.64 16.54
CA THR A 395 10.64 25.99 17.25
C THR A 395 11.47 27.05 16.51
N GLY A 396 11.26 27.24 15.21
CA GLY A 396 11.88 28.24 14.35
C GLY A 396 11.13 28.36 13.01
N ASP A 397 11.62 29.18 12.08
CA ASP A 397 10.90 29.49 10.83
C ASP A 397 10.64 28.25 9.98
N ASN A 398 11.60 27.31 9.95
CA ASN A 398 11.52 26.01 9.26
C ASN A 398 11.82 24.85 10.21
N ALA A 399 11.36 24.97 11.47
CA ALA A 399 11.68 24.01 12.52
C ALA A 399 10.43 23.72 13.36
N SER A 400 10.05 22.44 13.48
CA SER A 400 8.86 22.02 14.18
C SER A 400 9.07 20.75 15.01
N ARG A 401 8.23 20.59 16.02
CA ARG A 401 8.13 19.40 16.86
C ARG A 401 6.68 19.01 16.99
N SER A 402 6.39 17.72 16.96
CA SER A 402 5.10 17.19 17.33
C SER A 402 5.24 16.06 18.33
N LEU A 403 4.24 15.93 19.20
CA LEU A 403 4.06 14.80 20.11
C LEU A 403 2.59 14.40 20.03
N TYR A 404 2.29 13.12 19.91
CA TYR A 404 0.92 12.64 19.89
C TYR A 404 0.73 11.39 20.74
N LEU A 405 -0.48 11.25 21.29
CA LEU A 405 -0.99 10.04 21.90
C LEU A 405 -2.26 9.63 21.15
N SER A 406 -2.33 8.40 20.68
CA SER A 406 -3.48 7.88 19.93
C SER A 406 -3.97 6.55 20.50
N TYR A 407 -5.28 6.35 20.42
CA TYR A 407 -5.92 5.06 20.62
C TYR A 407 -6.95 4.85 19.51
N ALA A 408 -6.84 3.73 18.80
CA ALA A 408 -7.73 3.41 17.69
C ALA A 408 -8.07 1.92 17.66
N GLU A 409 -9.31 1.61 17.31
CA GLU A 409 -9.77 0.27 16.98
C GLU A 409 -10.03 0.17 15.48
N ALA A 410 -9.64 -0.95 14.86
CA ALA A 410 -9.89 -1.25 13.45
C ALA A 410 -10.27 -2.73 13.31
N THR A 411 -11.01 -3.07 12.25
CA THR A 411 -11.45 -4.45 12.03
C THR A 411 -11.25 -4.91 10.60
N GLN A 412 -11.25 -6.23 10.44
CA GLN A 412 -11.29 -6.88 9.15
C GLN A 412 -12.02 -8.22 9.24
N VAL A 413 -12.40 -8.75 8.09
CA VAL A 413 -12.91 -10.11 7.92
C VAL A 413 -12.05 -10.89 6.94
N ALA A 414 -11.92 -12.19 7.17
CA ALA A 414 -11.06 -13.08 6.40
C ALA A 414 -11.49 -13.23 4.93
N GLY A 415 -10.51 -13.43 4.05
CA GLY A 415 -10.72 -13.73 2.62
C GLY A 415 -11.38 -15.10 2.38
N TYR A 416 -11.90 -15.31 1.17
CA TYR A 416 -12.63 -16.54 0.81
C TYR A 416 -11.81 -17.81 0.96
N THR A 417 -10.50 -17.78 0.67
CA THR A 417 -9.62 -18.95 0.83
C THR A 417 -9.55 -19.41 2.29
N ALA A 418 -9.57 -18.49 3.24
CA ALA A 418 -9.49 -18.83 4.65
C ALA A 418 -10.79 -19.46 5.20
N VAL A 419 -11.95 -19.14 4.63
CA VAL A 419 -13.26 -19.56 5.16
C VAL A 419 -14.04 -20.53 4.27
N GLY A 420 -13.64 -20.71 3.01
CA GLY A 420 -14.49 -21.32 1.98
C GLY A 420 -14.05 -22.65 1.37
N GLY A 421 -12.81 -23.06 1.56
CA GLY A 421 -12.30 -24.36 1.10
C GLY A 421 -12.58 -25.51 2.07
N SER A 422 -11.95 -26.66 1.80
CA SER A 422 -12.06 -27.86 2.63
C SER A 422 -11.51 -27.64 4.03
N THR A 423 -12.23 -28.09 5.06
CA THR A 423 -11.77 -27.99 6.46
C THR A 423 -10.95 -29.20 6.92
N THR A 424 -10.87 -30.26 6.10
CA THR A 424 -10.30 -31.56 6.52
C THR A 424 -9.27 -32.14 5.55
N SER A 425 -9.16 -31.60 4.33
CA SER A 425 -8.30 -32.15 3.28
C SER A 425 -7.68 -31.05 2.41
N GLY A 426 -6.80 -31.42 1.48
CA GLY A 426 -6.14 -30.49 0.58
C GLY A 426 -4.89 -29.83 1.17
N LEU A 427 -4.27 -28.97 0.35
CA LEU A 427 -3.05 -28.21 0.68
C LEU A 427 -3.34 -27.04 1.64
N PHE A 428 -4.53 -26.45 1.51
CA PHE A 428 -4.99 -25.31 2.29
C PHE A 428 -6.30 -25.69 2.98
N ARG A 429 -6.24 -25.90 4.29
CA ARG A 429 -7.43 -26.19 5.09
C ARG A 429 -8.03 -24.90 5.61
N SER A 430 -9.23 -24.62 5.16
CA SER A 430 -10.02 -23.46 5.60
C SER A 430 -10.64 -23.71 6.97
N ASN A 431 -11.08 -22.63 7.61
CA ASN A 431 -11.86 -22.66 8.83
C ASN A 431 -13.08 -21.75 8.67
N ASN A 432 -14.26 -22.36 8.55
CA ASN A 432 -15.52 -21.63 8.38
C ASN A 432 -16.03 -20.97 9.67
N GLN A 433 -15.34 -21.14 10.79
CA GLN A 433 -15.68 -20.55 12.10
C GLN A 433 -14.85 -19.30 12.41
N LEU A 434 -13.93 -18.90 11.54
CA LEU A 434 -13.18 -17.64 11.71
C LEU A 434 -14.15 -16.47 11.83
N GLN A 435 -13.84 -15.59 12.78
CA GLN A 435 -14.64 -14.41 13.12
C GLN A 435 -14.00 -13.15 12.55
N ARG A 436 -14.70 -12.02 12.71
CA ARG A 436 -14.13 -10.69 12.48
C ARG A 436 -12.94 -10.46 13.42
N GLU A 437 -11.80 -10.10 12.85
CA GLU A 437 -10.62 -9.70 13.59
C GLU A 437 -10.79 -8.26 14.12
N VAL A 438 -10.35 -8.03 15.36
CA VAL A 438 -10.38 -6.70 15.99
C VAL A 438 -8.99 -6.34 16.50
N SER A 439 -8.43 -5.28 15.92
CA SER A 439 -7.18 -4.67 16.39
C SER A 439 -7.46 -3.45 17.25
N LYS A 440 -6.72 -3.31 18.35
CA LYS A 440 -6.70 -2.14 19.23
C LYS A 440 -5.27 -1.66 19.35
N ASN A 441 -5.01 -0.39 19.04
CA ASN A 441 -3.66 0.17 19.04
C ASN A 441 -3.57 1.37 19.98
N LEU A 442 -2.64 1.35 20.93
CA LEU A 442 -2.25 2.48 21.76
C LEU A 442 -0.84 2.92 21.36
N GLU A 443 -0.66 4.20 21.04
CA GLU A 443 0.60 4.68 20.49
C GLU A 443 0.97 6.08 20.97
N LEU A 444 2.26 6.25 21.27
CA LEU A 444 2.90 7.52 21.57
C LEU A 444 3.97 7.77 20.51
N GLY A 445 3.85 8.86 19.76
CA GLY A 445 4.83 9.22 18.74
C GLY A 445 5.28 10.67 18.83
N ALA A 446 6.46 10.93 18.29
CA ALA A 446 7.05 12.25 18.23
C ALA A 446 7.74 12.46 16.88
N SER A 447 7.63 13.67 16.35
CA SER A 447 8.38 14.09 15.18
C SER A 447 9.15 15.38 15.44
N PHE A 448 10.30 15.49 14.79
CA PHE A 448 11.13 16.67 14.77
C PHE A 448 11.56 16.93 13.33
N ASP A 449 11.23 18.11 12.82
CA ASP A 449 11.55 18.49 11.45
C ASP A 449 12.26 19.83 11.45
N GLU A 450 13.49 19.84 10.94
CA GLU A 450 14.33 20.99 10.71
C GLU A 450 14.98 20.89 9.33
N GLN A 451 15.46 22.03 8.82
CA GLN A 451 16.04 22.14 7.48
C GLN A 451 17.01 21.01 7.09
N SER A 452 17.89 20.58 8.01
CA SER A 452 18.91 19.56 7.75
C SER A 452 18.65 18.21 8.41
N TRP A 453 17.58 18.07 9.18
CA TRP A 453 17.27 16.86 9.95
C TRP A 453 15.76 16.65 10.03
N LYS A 454 15.31 15.43 9.74
CA LYS A 454 13.98 14.96 10.09
C LYS A 454 14.10 13.72 10.95
N VAL A 455 13.37 13.63 12.05
CA VAL A 455 13.34 12.45 12.92
C VAL A 455 11.90 12.15 13.28
N ASP A 456 11.45 10.93 13.01
CA ASP A 456 10.14 10.40 13.36
C ASP A 456 10.34 9.18 14.26
N THR A 457 9.60 9.08 15.37
CA THR A 457 9.67 7.93 16.27
C THR A 457 8.33 7.62 16.91
N ALA A 458 8.05 6.34 17.13
CA ALA A 458 6.83 5.87 17.78
C ALA A 458 7.12 4.67 18.69
N VAL A 459 6.38 4.58 19.78
CA VAL A 459 6.22 3.36 20.59
C VAL A 459 4.73 3.01 20.58
N PHE A 460 4.42 1.77 20.24
CA PHE A 460 3.04 1.30 20.20
C PHE A 460 2.87 -0.04 20.92
N TYR A 461 1.68 -0.25 21.44
CA TYR A 461 1.23 -1.53 21.97
C TYR A 461 -0.12 -1.86 21.33
N ARG A 462 -0.17 -3.01 20.65
CA ARG A 462 -1.32 -3.44 19.86
C ARG A 462 -1.86 -4.78 20.35
N TRP A 463 -3.18 -4.91 20.39
CA TRP A 463 -3.89 -6.15 20.66
C TRP A 463 -4.70 -6.53 19.44
N ASP A 464 -4.34 -7.62 18.79
CA ASP A 464 -5.06 -8.20 17.67
C ASP A 464 -5.82 -9.43 18.22
N ASN A 465 -7.15 -9.43 18.13
CA ASN A 465 -7.98 -10.57 18.59
C ASN A 465 -8.65 -11.23 17.39
N GLU A 466 -8.71 -12.56 17.39
CA GLU A 466 -9.25 -13.38 16.30
C GLU A 466 -8.53 -13.12 14.95
N LEU A 467 -7.23 -12.80 14.98
CA LEU A 467 -6.43 -12.65 13.77
C LEU A 467 -6.36 -13.99 13.04
N THR A 468 -6.55 -13.97 11.72
CA THR A 468 -6.48 -15.20 10.92
C THR A 468 -5.04 -15.47 10.48
N ASP A 469 -4.43 -16.52 11.00
CA ASP A 469 -3.10 -16.97 10.59
C ASP A 469 -3.16 -18.30 9.82
N TRP A 470 -2.16 -18.52 8.97
CA TRP A 470 -1.92 -19.83 8.37
C TRP A 470 -0.85 -20.56 9.16
N THR A 471 -1.20 -21.72 9.68
CA THR A 471 -0.36 -22.49 10.60
C THR A 471 0.01 -23.85 10.04
N TYR A 472 1.04 -24.45 10.63
CA TYR A 472 1.54 -25.78 10.32
C TYR A 472 1.55 -26.67 11.56
N SER A 473 1.32 -27.96 11.33
CA SER A 473 1.44 -29.01 12.34
C SER A 473 2.34 -30.15 11.82
N PHE A 474 3.30 -30.57 12.64
CA PHE A 474 4.19 -31.70 12.34
C PHE A 474 3.45 -33.05 12.30
N ASP A 475 2.26 -33.13 12.91
CA ASP A 475 1.40 -34.31 12.83
C ASP A 475 0.55 -34.34 11.54
N SER A 476 0.51 -33.23 10.80
CA SER A 476 -0.25 -33.09 9.55
C SER A 476 0.56 -32.34 8.49
N THR A 477 1.67 -32.95 8.06
CA THR A 477 2.69 -32.30 7.24
C THR A 477 2.30 -31.96 5.80
N SER A 478 1.09 -32.31 5.36
CA SER A 478 0.63 -32.14 3.97
C SER A 478 -0.27 -30.93 3.75
N ALA A 479 -0.53 -30.12 4.79
CA ALA A 479 -1.46 -29.00 4.70
C ALA A 479 -1.07 -27.83 5.59
N ARG A 480 -1.43 -26.63 5.17
CA ARG A 480 -1.51 -25.44 6.02
C ARG A 480 -2.96 -25.27 6.50
N SER A 481 -3.17 -24.71 7.68
CA SER A 481 -4.53 -24.54 8.24
C SER A 481 -4.76 -23.12 8.72
N ALA A 482 -5.89 -22.54 8.31
CA ALA A 482 -6.34 -21.23 8.76
C ALA A 482 -6.86 -21.35 10.21
N ASN A 483 -6.23 -20.62 11.14
CA ASN A 483 -6.55 -20.65 12.55
C ASN A 483 -6.65 -19.23 13.12
N PRO A 484 -7.60 -18.99 14.06
CA PRO A 484 -7.63 -17.75 14.80
C PRO A 484 -6.45 -17.70 15.79
N VAL A 485 -5.93 -16.50 16.04
CA VAL A 485 -4.90 -16.25 17.04
C VAL A 485 -5.09 -14.87 17.66
N ASP A 486 -4.91 -14.78 18.98
CA ASP A 486 -4.82 -13.52 19.70
C ASP A 486 -3.34 -13.14 19.85
N ILE A 487 -2.98 -11.91 19.48
CA ILE A 487 -1.59 -11.43 19.50
C ILE A 487 -1.51 -10.10 20.22
N GLN A 488 -0.53 -9.98 21.11
CA GLN A 488 -0.11 -8.72 21.69
C GLN A 488 1.24 -8.34 21.09
N THR A 489 1.36 -7.13 20.56
CA THR A 489 2.58 -6.63 19.92
C THR A 489 3.06 -5.36 20.60
N LEU A 490 4.28 -5.37 21.13
CA LEU A 490 5.02 -4.16 21.50
C LEU A 490 5.96 -3.77 20.37
N GLY A 491 5.93 -2.51 19.95
CA GLY A 491 6.78 -2.02 18.89
C GLY A 491 7.46 -0.68 19.18
N PHE A 492 8.64 -0.49 18.62
CA PHE A 492 9.37 0.78 18.58
C PHE A 492 9.88 1.04 17.16
N GLU A 493 9.69 2.26 16.68
CA GLU A 493 10.12 2.72 15.36
C GLU A 493 10.94 4.01 15.49
N LEU A 494 12.00 4.12 14.70
CA LEU A 494 12.81 5.31 14.53
C LEU A 494 13.17 5.47 13.06
N ILE A 495 12.94 6.67 12.51
CA ILE A 495 13.39 7.08 11.18
C ILE A 495 14.11 8.42 11.34
N ALA A 496 15.33 8.52 10.81
CA ALA A 496 16.12 9.74 10.84
C ALA A 496 16.67 10.03 9.44
N ILE A 497 16.34 11.21 8.91
CA ILE A 497 16.82 11.71 7.63
C ILE A 497 17.77 12.86 7.90
N LYS A 498 19.01 12.75 7.42
CA LYS A 498 20.02 13.79 7.45
C LYS A 498 20.28 14.29 6.03
N ARG A 499 20.01 15.58 5.80
CA ARG A 499 20.25 16.25 4.54
C ARG A 499 21.58 17.00 4.56
N PHE A 500 22.40 16.75 3.55
CA PHE A 500 23.64 17.45 3.23
C PHE A 500 23.48 18.18 1.90
N ASP A 501 24.43 19.04 1.53
CA ASP A 501 24.35 19.85 0.31
C ASP A 501 24.24 19.01 -0.98
N ASN A 502 24.84 17.80 -0.99
CA ASN A 502 24.85 16.91 -2.16
C ASN A 502 24.47 15.46 -1.81
N ALA A 503 23.94 15.20 -0.62
CA ALA A 503 23.56 13.86 -0.21
C ALA A 503 22.44 13.86 0.82
N ASP A 504 21.57 12.86 0.76
CA ASP A 504 20.60 12.55 1.80
C ASP A 504 20.91 11.18 2.38
N VAL A 505 20.96 11.08 3.71
CA VAL A 505 21.15 9.83 4.44
C VAL A 505 19.89 9.54 5.23
N VAL A 506 19.34 8.35 5.03
CA VAL A 506 18.16 7.85 5.77
C VAL A 506 18.62 6.69 6.64
N ALA A 507 18.37 6.75 7.94
CA ALA A 507 18.68 5.67 8.87
C ALA A 507 17.45 5.33 9.69
N SER A 508 17.16 4.04 9.82
CA SER A 508 15.97 3.61 10.54
C SER A 508 16.17 2.31 11.30
N TYR A 509 15.34 2.15 12.33
CA TYR A 509 15.33 0.97 13.19
C TYR A 509 13.90 0.66 13.64
N THR A 510 13.54 -0.61 13.55
CA THR A 510 12.28 -1.15 14.03
C THR A 510 12.55 -2.30 14.98
N TYR A 511 11.88 -2.28 16.13
CA TYR A 511 11.85 -3.35 17.11
C TYR A 511 10.42 -3.85 17.30
N LEU A 512 10.25 -5.17 17.34
CA LEU A 512 8.97 -5.83 17.56
C LEU A 512 9.13 -6.98 18.56
N ASP A 513 8.17 -7.09 19.47
CA ASP A 513 8.02 -8.21 20.40
C ASP A 513 6.56 -8.63 20.38
N LYS A 514 6.31 -9.92 20.11
CA LYS A 514 4.96 -10.47 20.03
C LYS A 514 4.77 -11.60 21.02
N SER A 515 3.57 -11.67 21.58
CA SER A 515 3.09 -12.83 22.33
C SER A 515 1.75 -13.29 21.79
N GLU A 516 1.65 -14.57 21.49
CA GLU A 516 0.51 -15.21 20.84
C GLU A 516 -0.28 -16.15 21.77
N ASP A 517 -1.56 -16.32 21.46
CA ASP A 517 -2.42 -17.38 21.99
C ASP A 517 -3.35 -17.89 20.89
N TYR A 518 -3.10 -19.11 20.40
CA TYR A 518 -3.95 -19.76 19.39
C TYR A 518 -5.21 -20.41 20.00
N GLY A 519 -5.29 -20.56 21.32
CA GLY A 519 -6.41 -21.26 21.98
C GLY A 519 -6.56 -22.74 21.65
N ILE A 520 -5.64 -23.33 20.87
CA ILE A 520 -5.64 -24.73 20.43
C ILE A 520 -4.27 -25.37 20.63
N GLU A 521 -4.24 -26.69 20.89
CA GLU A 521 -3.02 -27.49 20.86
C GLU A 521 -2.68 -27.88 19.41
N GLY A 522 -1.39 -28.06 19.08
CA GLY A 522 -0.96 -28.61 17.79
C GLY A 522 -0.60 -27.59 16.70
N VAL A 523 -0.43 -26.30 17.06
CA VAL A 523 0.24 -25.32 16.20
C VAL A 523 1.75 -25.39 16.47
N ASP A 524 2.51 -25.89 15.50
CA ASP A 524 3.96 -26.06 15.62
C ASP A 524 4.74 -24.91 14.99
N ALA A 525 4.16 -24.25 13.97
CA ALA A 525 4.72 -23.07 13.34
C ALA A 525 3.63 -22.20 12.68
N SER A 526 3.90 -20.90 12.64
CA SER A 526 3.14 -19.90 11.89
C SER A 526 3.83 -19.62 10.55
N PHE A 527 3.06 -19.46 9.48
CA PHE A 527 3.60 -18.97 8.20
C PHE A 527 3.73 -17.45 8.18
N TYR A 528 2.81 -16.73 8.83
CA TYR A 528 2.69 -15.28 8.67
C TYR A 528 2.67 -14.51 9.98
N ALA A 529 1.76 -14.84 10.90
CA ALA A 529 1.58 -14.06 12.13
C ALA A 529 2.85 -13.95 13.01
N LEU A 530 3.65 -15.02 13.06
CA LEU A 530 4.93 -15.06 13.78
C LEU A 530 6.15 -15.02 12.85
N ASN A 531 5.95 -14.73 11.56
CA ASN A 531 7.05 -14.48 10.64
C ASN A 531 7.33 -12.97 10.55
N TYR A 532 8.08 -12.44 11.51
CA TYR A 532 8.45 -11.04 11.57
C TYR A 532 9.92 -10.86 11.99
N PRO A 533 10.54 -9.70 11.74
CA PRO A 533 11.85 -9.36 12.27
C PRO A 533 11.75 -8.62 13.61
N PRO A 534 12.10 -9.24 14.76
CA PRO A 534 12.23 -8.52 16.02
C PRO A 534 13.18 -7.33 15.94
N HIS A 535 14.20 -7.39 15.09
CA HIS A 535 15.10 -6.28 14.83
C HIS A 535 15.29 -6.09 13.33
N ARG A 536 15.02 -4.87 12.84
CA ARG A 536 15.27 -4.46 11.46
C ARG A 536 15.95 -3.10 11.45
N VAL A 537 17.03 -2.96 10.68
CA VAL A 537 17.79 -1.73 10.49
C VAL A 537 17.89 -1.46 9.01
N THR A 538 17.54 -0.26 8.57
CA THR A 538 17.78 0.17 7.18
C THR A 538 18.66 1.42 7.12
N LEU A 539 19.50 1.49 6.10
CA LEU A 539 20.40 2.62 5.84
C LEU A 539 20.40 2.96 4.36
N GLY A 540 19.76 4.08 4.03
CA GLY A 540 19.67 4.67 2.70
C GLY A 540 20.66 5.83 2.50
N LEU A 541 21.18 5.96 1.27
CA LEU A 541 21.99 7.07 0.80
C LEU A 541 21.54 7.47 -0.61
N VAL A 542 21.18 8.73 -0.80
CA VAL A 542 21.09 9.37 -2.11
C VAL A 542 22.26 10.32 -2.22
N TRP A 543 23.16 10.13 -3.18
CA TRP A 543 24.36 10.94 -3.34
C TRP A 543 24.48 11.48 -4.77
N PHE A 544 24.45 12.80 -4.90
CA PHE A 544 24.75 13.51 -6.13
C PHE A 544 26.26 13.73 -6.22
N ALA A 545 26.96 12.73 -6.76
CA ALA A 545 28.42 12.75 -6.88
C ALA A 545 28.90 13.86 -7.82
N THR A 546 28.12 14.13 -8.88
CA THR A 546 28.26 15.28 -9.78
C THR A 546 26.87 15.70 -10.27
N ASP A 547 26.77 16.80 -11.02
CA ASP A 547 25.51 17.23 -11.66
C ASP A 547 24.94 16.20 -12.67
N THR A 548 25.75 15.19 -13.05
CA THR A 548 25.38 14.16 -14.05
C THR A 548 25.40 12.75 -13.49
N VAL A 549 25.81 12.56 -12.23
CA VAL A 549 25.99 11.23 -11.63
C VAL A 549 25.31 11.21 -10.27
N GLU A 550 24.31 10.34 -10.16
CA GLU A 550 23.57 10.06 -8.93
C GLU A 550 23.84 8.60 -8.52
N VAL A 551 24.08 8.39 -7.23
CA VAL A 551 24.22 7.08 -6.62
C VAL A 551 23.15 6.94 -5.54
N ARG A 552 22.36 5.88 -5.61
CA ARG A 552 21.38 5.50 -4.58
C ARG A 552 21.77 4.16 -3.99
N ILE A 553 21.74 4.06 -2.67
CA ILE A 553 22.08 2.83 -1.95
C ILE A 553 21.04 2.65 -0.86
N ASP A 554 20.40 1.49 -0.80
CA ASP A 554 19.70 1.03 0.39
C ASP A 554 20.37 -0.21 0.94
N ASN A 555 20.37 -0.33 2.26
CA ASN A 555 20.85 -1.50 2.96
C ASN A 555 19.80 -1.91 3.98
N GLU A 556 19.59 -3.20 4.15
CA GLU A 556 18.78 -3.77 5.21
C GLU A 556 19.58 -4.81 5.96
N TRP A 557 19.65 -4.67 7.28
CA TRP A 557 19.98 -5.77 8.17
C TRP A 557 18.74 -6.17 8.95
N ARG A 558 18.44 -7.47 8.97
CA ARG A 558 17.32 -8.01 9.75
C ARG A 558 17.74 -9.22 10.58
N LYS A 559 17.08 -9.38 11.71
CA LYS A 559 17.01 -10.62 12.47
C LYS A 559 15.54 -11.02 12.58
N GLN A 560 15.20 -12.16 12.00
CA GLN A 560 13.90 -12.79 12.02
C GLN A 560 13.65 -13.55 13.33
N GLU A 561 12.39 -13.65 13.72
CA GLU A 561 11.97 -14.54 14.79
C GLU A 561 12.25 -15.99 14.42
N THR A 562 12.53 -16.83 15.43
CA THR A 562 12.86 -18.23 15.18
C THR A 562 11.63 -18.97 14.68
N ASN A 563 11.75 -19.64 13.53
CA ASN A 563 10.65 -20.40 12.94
C ASN A 563 11.15 -21.78 12.53
N ALA A 564 10.45 -22.83 12.95
CA ALA A 564 10.87 -24.21 12.70
C ALA A 564 10.79 -24.63 11.22
N LEU A 565 10.04 -23.90 10.38
CA LEU A 565 9.93 -24.13 8.94
C LEU A 565 11.02 -23.45 8.12
N ARG A 566 11.74 -22.49 8.72
CA ARG A 566 12.77 -21.72 8.04
C ARG A 566 14.04 -22.54 7.94
N ASN A 567 14.51 -22.77 6.72
CA ASN A 567 15.81 -23.37 6.49
C ASN A 567 16.89 -22.27 6.49
N GLY A 568 17.98 -22.52 7.20
CA GLY A 568 19.14 -21.63 7.20
C GLY A 568 19.10 -20.55 8.29
N SER A 569 19.59 -19.37 7.93
CA SER A 569 19.86 -18.27 8.86
C SER A 569 18.57 -17.53 9.28
N ASP A 570 18.52 -17.10 10.55
CA ASP A 570 17.53 -16.14 11.06
C ASP A 570 17.92 -14.68 10.77
N LYS A 571 19.02 -14.45 10.03
CA LYS A 571 19.55 -13.12 9.71
C LYS A 571 19.81 -12.99 8.23
N ALA A 572 19.63 -11.77 7.72
CA ALA A 572 19.96 -11.40 6.35
C ALA A 572 20.56 -10.00 6.28
N PHE A 573 21.35 -9.77 5.24
CA PHE A 573 21.85 -8.45 4.89
C PHE A 573 21.68 -8.17 3.38
N PHE A 574 20.74 -7.29 3.04
CA PHE A 574 20.47 -6.92 1.65
C PHE A 574 21.06 -5.56 1.32
N SER A 575 21.49 -5.38 0.08
CA SER A 575 21.88 -4.08 -0.47
C SER A 575 21.35 -3.92 -1.88
N HIS A 576 20.73 -2.77 -2.13
CA HIS A 576 20.29 -2.30 -3.44
C HIS A 576 21.12 -1.07 -3.82
N VAL A 577 21.88 -1.16 -4.91
CA VAL A 577 22.71 -0.05 -5.41
C VAL A 577 22.27 0.34 -6.82
N THR A 578 21.97 1.62 -7.02
CA THR A 578 21.68 2.21 -8.32
C THR A 578 22.66 3.33 -8.65
N LEU A 579 23.24 3.29 -9.84
CA LEU A 579 24.05 4.35 -10.43
C LEU A 579 23.30 4.91 -11.65
N THR A 580 22.95 6.19 -11.60
CA THR A 580 22.35 6.91 -12.72
C THR A 580 23.36 7.89 -13.30
N TYR A 581 23.57 7.81 -14.62
CA TYR A 581 24.35 8.78 -15.38
C TYR A 581 23.44 9.51 -16.39
N SER A 582 23.38 10.83 -16.26
CA SER A 582 22.59 11.72 -17.11
C SER A 582 23.52 12.64 -17.90
N PRO A 583 23.99 12.23 -19.09
CA PRO A 583 24.98 13.00 -19.86
C PRO A 583 24.44 14.38 -20.26
N ALA A 584 25.13 15.44 -19.84
CA ALA A 584 24.76 16.82 -20.17
C ALA A 584 24.72 17.12 -21.68
N GLN A 585 25.31 16.28 -22.53
CA GLN A 585 25.31 16.43 -23.99
C GLN A 585 23.99 15.96 -24.64
N ILE A 586 23.18 15.16 -23.93
CA ILE A 586 21.92 14.61 -24.43
C ILE A 586 20.87 14.80 -23.33
N GLU A 587 20.15 15.93 -23.42
CA GLU A 587 19.05 16.23 -22.51
C GLU A 587 18.00 15.10 -22.53
N GLY A 588 17.49 14.74 -21.36
CA GLY A 588 16.51 13.66 -21.20
C GLY A 588 17.07 12.24 -21.25
N LEU A 589 18.36 12.02 -21.54
CA LEU A 589 18.94 10.68 -21.50
C LEU A 589 19.41 10.30 -20.10
N ASN A 590 18.96 9.14 -19.61
CA ASN A 590 19.46 8.49 -18.40
C ASN A 590 20.00 7.09 -18.72
N LEU A 591 21.21 6.80 -18.25
CA LEU A 591 21.80 5.46 -18.23
C LEU A 591 21.83 4.99 -16.78
N VAL A 592 21.15 3.89 -16.49
CA VAL A 592 21.03 3.33 -15.14
C VAL A 592 21.74 1.99 -15.09
N LEU A 593 22.60 1.79 -14.10
CA LEU A 593 23.12 0.49 -13.70
C LEU A 593 22.63 0.20 -12.30
N ALA A 594 21.99 -0.94 -12.08
CA ALA A 594 21.42 -1.27 -10.78
C ALA A 594 21.74 -2.71 -10.38
N VAL A 595 21.86 -2.94 -9.07
CA VAL A 595 22.09 -4.25 -8.46
C VAL A 595 21.18 -4.41 -7.25
N ASP A 596 20.44 -5.51 -7.18
CA ASP A 596 19.70 -5.94 -6.01
C ASP A 596 20.27 -7.24 -5.45
N ASN A 597 20.17 -7.41 -4.14
CA ASN A 597 20.78 -8.52 -3.40
C ASN A 597 22.27 -8.69 -3.74
N PHE A 598 23.03 -7.59 -3.62
CA PHE A 598 24.47 -7.53 -3.97
C PHE A 598 25.34 -8.61 -3.31
N TRP A 599 24.89 -9.18 -2.19
CA TRP A 599 25.62 -10.18 -1.40
C TRP A 599 25.22 -11.63 -1.72
N ASP A 600 24.32 -11.83 -2.68
CA ASP A 600 23.69 -13.12 -3.02
C ASP A 600 23.11 -13.84 -1.80
N GLU A 601 22.42 -13.10 -0.92
CA GLU A 601 21.78 -13.68 0.25
C GLU A 601 20.65 -14.62 -0.15
N ARG A 602 20.56 -15.78 0.52
CA ARG A 602 19.55 -16.82 0.26
C ARG A 602 18.54 -16.93 1.39
N PHE A 603 18.21 -15.81 2.02
CA PHE A 603 17.28 -15.75 3.13
C PHE A 603 15.85 -16.03 2.69
N GLU A 604 15.18 -16.95 3.38
CA GLU A 604 13.80 -17.36 3.08
C GLU A 604 12.78 -16.35 3.64
N GLU A 605 12.52 -15.20 3.01
CA GLU A 605 11.58 -14.20 3.55
C GLU A 605 10.27 -14.82 4.08
N ILE A 606 9.74 -15.81 3.34
CA ILE A 606 8.71 -16.74 3.80
C ILE A 606 9.35 -18.10 4.18
N PRO A 607 9.12 -18.64 5.39
CA PRO A 607 9.69 -19.92 5.82
C PRO A 607 9.39 -21.09 4.85
N GLY A 608 10.43 -21.79 4.41
CA GLY A 608 10.36 -22.92 3.48
C GLY A 608 10.37 -22.51 1.99
N THR A 609 10.35 -21.21 1.69
CA THR A 609 10.44 -20.66 0.34
C THR A 609 11.86 -20.12 0.11
N PRO A 610 12.62 -20.63 -0.89
CA PRO A 610 13.97 -20.17 -1.15
C PRO A 610 14.04 -18.67 -1.44
N GLY A 611 15.06 -18.00 -0.88
CA GLY A 611 15.34 -16.59 -1.16
C GLY A 611 15.80 -16.35 -2.60
N ARG A 612 15.43 -15.18 -3.15
CA ARG A 612 15.87 -14.74 -4.48
C ARG A 612 17.37 -14.48 -4.50
N GLY A 613 18.03 -14.75 -5.62
CA GLY A 613 19.45 -14.46 -5.84
C GLY A 613 19.73 -13.04 -6.30
N GLU A 614 21.00 -12.76 -6.56
CA GLU A 614 21.48 -11.48 -7.11
C GLU A 614 20.85 -11.10 -8.47
N GLN A 615 20.54 -9.81 -8.64
CA GLN A 615 20.03 -9.23 -9.89
C GLN A 615 20.88 -8.05 -10.32
N TYR A 616 21.23 -7.99 -11.61
CA TYR A 616 21.97 -6.90 -12.23
C TYR A 616 21.22 -6.41 -13.46
N SER A 617 21.05 -5.10 -13.60
CA SER A 617 20.46 -4.53 -14.81
C SER A 617 21.15 -3.27 -15.29
N ALA A 618 21.02 -3.04 -16.59
CA ALA A 618 21.40 -1.83 -17.29
C ALA A 618 20.18 -1.34 -18.09
N THR A 619 19.73 -0.12 -17.80
CA THR A 619 18.55 0.49 -18.42
C THR A 619 18.91 1.82 -19.06
N VAL A 620 18.43 2.03 -20.28
CA VAL A 620 18.50 3.32 -20.98
C VAL A 620 17.10 3.90 -21.02
N THR A 621 16.93 5.11 -20.52
CA THR A 621 15.68 5.85 -20.61
C THR A 621 15.90 7.18 -21.31
N TYR A 622 15.01 7.53 -22.23
CA TYR A 622 14.97 8.86 -22.85
C TYR A 622 13.64 9.53 -22.51
N PHE A 623 13.71 10.72 -21.91
CA PHE A 623 12.59 11.60 -21.55
C PHE A 623 12.47 12.75 -22.55
N TRP A 624 11.24 13.19 -22.84
CA TRP A 624 10.97 14.36 -23.69
C TRP A 624 9.74 15.16 -23.25
#